data_AF-F0UA28-F1
#
_entry.id   AF-F0UA28-F1
#
_cell.length_a   1.000
_cell.length_b   1.000
_cell.length_c   1.000
_cell.angle_alpha   90.00
_cell.angle_beta   90.00
_cell.angle_gamma   90.00
#
_symmetry.space_group_name_H-M   'P 1'
#
loop_
_entity.id
_entity.type
_entity.pdbx_description
1 polymer ?
#
loop_
_entity_poly.entity_id
_entity_poly.type
_entity_poly.pdbx_seq_one_letter_code
_entity_poly.pdbx_strand_id
1 'polypeptide(L)'
;MADQERKRRRPAVSCALCRRRKIRCNRQTPCGNCVRSKSGHCVYGDEPLGTPLRNLAPAQGSRKQVRVLPASESPSVGSDSTTNRSRLASGLQRCKLLAKIIKAQLAPPWPVPPTSDLPPKALADKLLDCYLRTTETIYRILHIPTFKKDYDEVWLTDKTPDTAFLVQLKLVLAIGATTYDEKFSLRASAIRWVHEAQTWLAEPEFKARLSLQVLQTNLLLLVARQTASVGASMIWISAGSLIRNAMYIGLHRDAACLPEGTVFSIEMRRRLWNTILEIALQSSLDSGAPPLISLRSFDTEPPRNFNDNQLMLGNLLPASDDTFTQMSVAIALRKTFPIRLAVTEFLNNFQSASSYEETLQLDGALRKSYKELCRTLQGLNSATGSSPSRFQIQVVDFIMHRYFLALHIPFFVPPLRETAYAFSRNVVVDASLKIWRAVLLPSSHSDEISPLNGDDLERLAICGSQFFRVSALQACFMVAAELIFQLQEENSLSPAPLRPDLLSIVNDAVNWSFRCVEAGETNIKGHLFMCLVDARLDGLIRGVGKDELLASLIRAVENGQENCLRVLEERAAEGQTGARVDLFSQTGIDTPKGMEDWDIMMPIGQFNFDSGDPMNWWFDDETMEHLPL
;
A
#
# COMPACT_ATOMS: atom_id res chain seq x y z
N MET A 1 61.93 37.04 -41.26
CA MET A 1 61.66 36.14 -40.13
C MET A 1 60.79 36.93 -39.16
N ALA A 2 59.49 36.72 -39.22
CA ALA A 2 58.47 37.53 -38.54
C ALA A 2 58.10 36.89 -37.19
N ASP A 3 58.03 37.72 -36.16
CA ASP A 3 57.59 37.40 -34.81
C ASP A 3 56.08 37.10 -34.81
N GLN A 4 55.65 35.93 -34.31
CA GLN A 4 54.24 35.54 -34.23
C GLN A 4 53.77 35.58 -32.77
N GLU A 5 52.95 36.58 -32.46
CA GLU A 5 52.25 36.78 -31.18
C GLU A 5 51.50 35.51 -30.70
N ARG A 6 51.74 35.12 -29.44
CA ARG A 6 50.99 34.07 -28.75
C ARG A 6 49.52 34.48 -28.58
N LYS A 7 48.61 33.80 -29.30
CA LYS A 7 47.15 33.92 -29.14
C LYS A 7 46.72 33.71 -27.66
N ARG A 8 46.12 34.73 -27.04
CA ARG A 8 45.49 34.66 -25.71
C ARG A 8 44.39 33.59 -25.68
N ARG A 9 44.46 32.66 -24.71
CA ARG A 9 43.41 31.63 -24.48
C ARG A 9 42.14 32.28 -23.95
N ARG A 10 40.98 31.97 -24.54
CA ARG A 10 39.68 32.49 -24.09
C ARG A 10 39.32 31.91 -22.71
N PRO A 11 38.89 32.74 -21.73
CA PRO A 11 38.44 32.27 -20.42
C PRO A 11 37.28 31.31 -20.56
N ALA A 12 37.32 30.21 -19.83
CA ALA A 12 36.30 29.19 -19.92
C ALA A 12 35.02 29.58 -19.15
N VAL A 13 33.88 29.48 -19.85
CA VAL A 13 32.60 30.09 -19.42
C VAL A 13 31.76 29.22 -18.49
N SER A 14 32.27 28.06 -18.08
CA SER A 14 31.61 27.11 -17.17
C SER A 14 32.55 26.81 -16.00
N CYS A 15 32.01 26.71 -14.77
CA CYS A 15 32.80 26.40 -13.58
C CYS A 15 33.49 25.03 -13.69
N ALA A 16 34.55 24.81 -12.91
CA ALA A 16 35.38 23.62 -12.98
C ALA A 16 34.58 22.31 -12.78
N LEU A 17 33.62 22.31 -11.86
CA LEU A 17 32.82 21.13 -11.53
C LEU A 17 31.80 20.79 -12.63
N CYS A 18 31.11 21.78 -13.19
CA CYS A 18 30.23 21.58 -14.35
C CYS A 18 31.00 21.14 -15.59
N ARG A 19 32.23 21.66 -15.79
CA ARG A 19 33.11 21.26 -16.88
C ARG A 19 33.57 19.80 -16.73
N ARG A 20 33.97 19.39 -15.52
CA ARG A 20 34.36 18.00 -15.21
C ARG A 20 33.18 17.03 -15.43
N ARG A 21 31.98 17.43 -15.04
CA ARG A 21 30.75 16.62 -15.21
C ARG A 21 30.12 16.73 -16.61
N LYS A 22 30.69 17.55 -17.51
CA LYS A 22 30.19 17.80 -18.87
C LYS A 22 28.70 18.24 -18.91
N ILE A 23 28.25 19.00 -17.90
CA ILE A 23 26.89 19.54 -17.80
C ILE A 23 26.87 21.06 -17.99
N ARG A 24 25.73 21.59 -18.45
CA ARG A 24 25.55 23.05 -18.67
C ARG A 24 25.62 23.81 -17.34
N CYS A 25 26.44 24.86 -17.29
CA CYS A 25 26.57 25.73 -16.11
C CYS A 25 25.63 26.93 -16.25
N ASN A 26 24.83 27.22 -15.22
CA ASN A 26 23.95 28.40 -15.19
C ASN A 26 24.69 29.71 -14.82
N ARG A 27 26.02 29.64 -14.63
CA ARG A 27 26.94 30.78 -14.46
C ARG A 27 26.69 31.69 -13.25
N GLN A 28 25.83 31.28 -12.32
CA GLN A 28 25.71 31.89 -11.00
C GLN A 28 26.87 31.42 -10.09
N THR A 29 27.14 32.15 -9.00
CA THR A 29 28.22 31.81 -8.05
C THR A 29 27.65 31.73 -6.62
N PRO A 30 27.47 30.54 -6.04
CA PRO A 30 27.66 29.21 -6.65
C PRO A 30 26.58 28.87 -7.69
N CYS A 31 26.93 28.06 -8.70
CA CYS A 31 26.01 27.67 -9.77
C CYS A 31 24.99 26.63 -9.27
N GLY A 32 23.79 26.57 -9.84
CA GLY A 32 22.70 25.71 -9.35
C GLY A 32 23.07 24.23 -9.28
N ASN A 33 23.91 23.75 -10.19
CA ASN A 33 24.43 22.38 -10.15
C ASN A 33 25.42 22.15 -9.01
N CYS A 34 26.25 23.14 -8.66
CA CYS A 34 27.16 23.07 -7.52
C CYS A 34 26.42 23.11 -6.18
N VAL A 35 25.31 23.87 -6.11
CA VAL A 35 24.42 23.90 -4.94
C VAL A 35 23.75 22.54 -4.75
N ARG A 36 23.15 21.98 -5.80
CA ARG A 36 22.52 20.64 -5.75
C ARG A 36 23.51 19.53 -5.41
N SER A 37 24.79 19.66 -5.80
CA SER A 37 25.80 18.66 -5.47
C SER A 37 26.42 18.79 -4.08
N LYS A 38 25.99 19.76 -3.26
CA LYS A 38 26.54 20.06 -1.91
C LYS A 38 28.08 20.14 -1.87
N SER A 39 28.72 20.50 -2.98
CA SER A 39 30.17 20.28 -3.18
C SER A 39 31.05 21.37 -2.58
N GLY A 40 30.47 22.41 -1.97
CA GLY A 40 31.18 23.53 -1.32
C GLY A 40 32.00 24.45 -2.23
N HIS A 41 32.41 23.99 -3.41
CA HIS A 41 33.36 24.68 -4.28
C HIS A 41 32.80 24.89 -5.70
N CYS A 42 32.53 26.16 -6.06
CA CYS A 42 32.12 26.58 -7.41
C CYS A 42 33.10 27.62 -7.94
N VAL A 43 34.19 27.15 -8.57
CA VAL A 43 35.31 28.01 -9.01
C VAL A 43 35.30 28.18 -10.53
N TYR A 44 35.42 29.42 -10.98
CA TYR A 44 35.60 29.81 -12.38
C TYR A 44 37.04 30.28 -12.58
N GLY A 45 37.89 29.43 -13.14
CA GLY A 45 39.31 29.72 -13.36
C GLY A 45 40.12 28.45 -13.55
N ASP A 46 41.27 28.55 -14.20
CA ASP A 46 42.20 27.43 -14.41
C ASP A 46 43.30 27.46 -13.32
N GLU A 47 42.96 27.09 -12.08
CA GLU A 47 43.97 26.69 -11.09
C GLU A 47 43.96 25.16 -10.91
N PRO A 48 45.13 24.49 -10.98
CA PRO A 48 45.22 23.03 -10.96
C PRO A 48 45.14 22.47 -9.54
N LEU A 49 44.05 21.78 -9.21
CA LEU A 49 43.95 20.93 -8.02
C LEU A 49 44.81 19.67 -8.21
N GLY A 50 45.82 19.51 -7.34
CA GLY A 50 46.75 18.37 -7.29
C GLY A 50 46.08 17.02 -7.01
N THR A 51 46.72 15.97 -7.51
CA THR A 51 46.35 14.55 -7.54
C THR A 51 46.17 13.88 -6.15
N PRO A 52 45.38 12.78 -6.06
CA PRO A 52 45.12 12.07 -4.81
C PRO A 52 46.22 11.02 -4.53
N LEU A 53 46.70 10.94 -3.28
CA LEU A 53 47.57 9.86 -2.81
C LEU A 53 46.83 8.96 -1.81
N ARG A 54 46.77 7.68 -2.17
CA ARG A 54 46.41 6.53 -1.32
C ARG A 54 47.59 6.20 -0.39
N ASN A 55 47.25 5.85 0.86
CA ASN A 55 47.95 5.01 1.85
C ASN A 55 49.47 4.90 1.79
N LEU A 56 50.16 5.30 2.88
CA LEU A 56 51.34 4.62 3.45
C LEU A 56 51.54 5.07 4.91
N ALA A 57 51.97 4.12 5.76
CA ALA A 57 52.01 4.14 7.23
C ALA A 57 52.96 5.19 7.87
N PRO A 58 52.78 5.57 9.16
CA PRO A 58 53.73 6.44 9.84
C PRO A 58 54.82 5.65 10.58
N ALA A 59 56.07 5.92 10.21
CA ALA A 59 57.26 5.56 10.97
C ALA A 59 57.71 6.76 11.84
N GLN A 60 57.82 6.49 13.14
CA GLN A 60 58.79 6.99 14.12
C GLN A 60 59.25 8.46 14.09
N GLY A 61 58.83 9.20 15.12
CA GLY A 61 59.77 9.72 16.11
C GLY A 61 60.29 11.16 15.95
N SER A 62 59.79 12.07 16.79
CA SER A 62 60.70 12.92 17.58
C SER A 62 60.05 13.38 18.88
N ARG A 63 60.90 13.54 19.88
CA ARG A 63 60.67 13.43 21.31
C ARG A 63 60.77 14.82 21.93
N LYS A 64 59.75 15.28 22.66
CA LYS A 64 59.92 16.26 23.73
C LYS A 64 59.05 15.90 24.93
N GLN A 65 59.71 15.51 26.02
CA GLN A 65 59.18 15.26 27.34
C GLN A 65 58.66 16.55 27.98
N VAL A 66 57.45 16.53 28.54
CA VAL A 66 57.12 17.34 29.73
C VAL A 66 56.21 16.52 30.66
N ARG A 67 56.78 16.25 31.86
CA ARG A 67 56.23 15.95 33.19
C ARG A 67 54.74 15.61 33.36
N VAL A 68 54.49 14.45 33.99
CA VAL A 68 53.21 14.00 34.57
C VAL A 68 53.08 14.46 36.02
N LEU A 69 51.90 14.97 36.40
CA LEU A 69 51.28 14.83 37.73
C LEU A 69 49.75 14.68 37.53
N PRO A 70 49.04 13.93 38.40
CA PRO A 70 47.74 13.34 38.08
C PRO A 70 46.57 14.28 38.38
N ALA A 71 45.56 14.27 37.50
CA ALA A 71 44.26 14.87 37.75
C ALA A 71 43.28 13.81 38.27
N SER A 72 42.65 14.16 39.39
CA SER A 72 41.54 13.47 40.05
C SER A 72 40.32 13.26 39.13
N GLU A 73 39.68 12.11 39.31
CA GLU A 73 38.43 11.70 38.67
C GLU A 73 37.27 12.67 38.94
N SER A 74 36.45 12.89 37.90
CA SER A 74 35.02 13.19 38.04
C SER A 74 34.25 12.53 36.88
N PRO A 75 33.00 12.09 37.08
CA PRO A 75 32.38 11.07 36.26
C PRO A 75 31.76 11.62 34.97
N SER A 76 31.90 10.83 33.91
CA SER A 76 31.34 11.02 32.58
C SER A 76 29.85 10.69 32.52
N VAL A 77 29.03 11.68 32.19
CA VAL A 77 27.67 11.47 31.64
C VAL A 77 27.80 11.54 30.12
N GLY A 78 27.90 10.38 29.45
CA GLY A 78 28.07 10.36 27.99
C GLY A 78 28.16 8.99 27.30
N SER A 79 28.06 7.86 28.01
CA SER A 79 28.23 6.51 27.41
C SER A 79 26.93 5.77 27.06
N ASP A 80 25.77 6.18 27.56
CA ASP A 80 24.51 5.42 27.38
C ASP A 80 23.81 5.66 26.04
N SER A 81 23.83 6.89 25.51
CA SER A 81 23.08 7.23 24.29
C SER A 81 23.66 6.56 23.03
N THR A 82 24.98 6.40 22.96
CA THR A 82 25.68 5.73 21.86
C THR A 82 25.44 4.22 21.90
N THR A 83 25.36 3.64 23.10
CA THR A 83 25.10 2.21 23.31
C THR A 83 23.67 1.85 22.91
N ASN A 84 22.68 2.65 23.30
CA ASN A 84 21.27 2.39 22.94
C ASN A 84 21.02 2.52 21.43
N ARG A 85 21.62 3.51 20.76
CA ARG A 85 21.53 3.62 19.28
C ARG A 85 22.09 2.39 18.57
N SER A 86 23.17 1.80 19.09
CA SER A 86 23.75 0.58 18.50
C SER A 86 22.89 -0.67 18.70
N ARG A 87 22.24 -0.80 19.87
CA ARG A 87 21.27 -1.87 20.16
C ARG A 87 20.03 -1.77 19.27
N LEU A 88 19.47 -0.58 19.12
CA LEU A 88 18.33 -0.35 18.23
C LEU A 88 18.67 -0.67 16.77
N ALA A 89 19.82 -0.17 16.27
CA ALA A 89 20.24 -0.44 14.90
C ALA A 89 20.46 -1.94 14.64
N SER A 90 21.07 -2.66 15.59
CA SER A 90 21.29 -4.11 15.47
C SER A 90 20.00 -4.92 15.52
N GLY A 91 19.04 -4.55 16.36
CA GLY A 91 17.73 -5.21 16.44
C GLY A 91 16.88 -4.99 15.18
N LEU A 92 16.84 -3.76 14.65
CA LEU A 92 16.20 -3.48 13.35
C LEU A 92 16.80 -4.32 12.21
N GLN A 93 18.13 -4.44 12.18
CA GLN A 93 18.82 -5.25 11.18
C GLN A 93 18.47 -6.74 11.34
N ARG A 94 18.35 -7.24 12.57
CA ARG A 94 17.92 -8.62 12.86
C ARG A 94 16.48 -8.86 12.41
N CYS A 95 15.55 -7.95 12.71
CA CYS A 95 14.17 -8.03 12.21
C CYS A 95 14.11 -8.03 10.69
N LYS A 96 14.91 -7.18 10.02
CA LYS A 96 15.01 -7.16 8.55
C LYS A 96 15.54 -8.47 7.98
N LEU A 97 16.51 -9.10 8.64
CA LEU A 97 17.02 -10.42 8.24
C LEU A 97 15.96 -11.50 8.39
N LEU A 98 15.27 -11.58 9.54
CA LEU A 98 14.19 -12.53 9.77
C LEU A 98 13.04 -12.35 8.79
N ALA A 99 12.66 -11.10 8.49
CA ALA A 99 11.68 -10.79 7.46
C ALA A 99 12.07 -11.36 6.09
N LYS A 100 13.36 -11.28 5.70
CA LYS A 100 13.84 -11.90 4.45
C LYS A 100 13.76 -13.42 4.50
N ILE A 101 14.12 -14.04 5.63
CA ILE A 101 14.05 -15.50 5.82
C ILE A 101 12.60 -15.98 5.69
N ILE A 102 11.67 -15.36 6.41
CA ILE A 102 10.23 -15.70 6.37
C ILE A 102 9.69 -15.56 4.93
N LYS A 103 10.02 -14.46 4.24
CA LYS A 103 9.59 -14.26 2.85
C LYS A 103 10.16 -15.32 1.92
N ALA A 104 11.43 -15.70 2.09
CA ALA A 104 12.06 -16.75 1.30
C ALA A 104 11.46 -18.14 1.57
N GLN A 105 11.09 -18.44 2.82
CA GLN A 105 10.40 -19.69 3.19
C GLN A 105 9.00 -19.77 2.58
N LEU A 106 8.29 -18.65 2.49
CA LEU A 106 6.94 -18.58 1.94
C LEU A 106 6.90 -18.53 0.40
N ALA A 107 7.95 -18.03 -0.25
CA ALA A 107 8.02 -17.91 -1.69
C ALA A 107 8.45 -19.25 -2.33
N PRO A 108 7.54 -19.94 -3.04
CA PRO A 108 7.93 -21.16 -3.74
C PRO A 108 8.89 -20.85 -4.90
N PRO A 109 9.80 -21.77 -5.26
CA PRO A 109 10.66 -21.59 -6.42
C PRO A 109 9.81 -21.50 -7.69
N TRP A 110 10.06 -20.49 -8.51
CA TRP A 110 9.39 -20.32 -9.79
C TRP A 110 10.10 -21.12 -10.90
N PRO A 111 9.39 -21.79 -11.83
CA PRO A 111 7.93 -21.84 -11.98
C PRO A 111 7.25 -22.84 -11.04
N VAL A 112 6.00 -22.54 -10.65
CA VAL A 112 5.16 -23.44 -9.84
C VAL A 112 4.04 -23.97 -10.73
N PRO A 113 4.14 -25.19 -11.28
CA PRO A 113 3.11 -25.71 -12.17
C PRO A 113 1.78 -25.90 -11.44
N PRO A 114 0.62 -25.66 -12.10
CA PRO A 114 -0.68 -25.93 -11.52
C PRO A 114 -0.82 -27.40 -11.11
N THR A 115 -1.38 -27.64 -9.92
CA THR A 115 -1.62 -28.99 -9.39
C THR A 115 -3.11 -29.28 -9.24
N SER A 116 -3.49 -30.55 -9.12
CA SER A 116 -4.87 -30.96 -8.75
C SER A 116 -5.10 -31.01 -7.24
N ASP A 117 -4.07 -30.72 -6.43
CA ASP A 117 -4.13 -30.60 -4.98
C ASP A 117 -5.14 -29.52 -4.57
N LEU A 118 -6.09 -29.91 -3.72
CA LEU A 118 -7.02 -29.02 -3.05
C LEU A 118 -7.04 -29.35 -1.55
N PRO A 119 -7.31 -28.36 -0.68
CA PRO A 119 -7.53 -28.62 0.74
C PRO A 119 -8.77 -29.52 0.93
N PRO A 120 -8.94 -30.17 2.09
CA PRO A 120 -10.14 -30.95 2.37
C PRO A 120 -11.42 -30.17 2.08
N LYS A 121 -12.44 -30.83 1.49
CA LYS A 121 -13.69 -30.16 1.06
C LYS A 121 -14.30 -29.25 2.12
N ALA A 122 -14.32 -29.68 3.38
CA ALA A 122 -14.84 -28.88 4.48
C ALA A 122 -14.08 -27.56 4.70
N LEU A 123 -12.77 -27.53 4.45
CA LEU A 123 -11.98 -26.31 4.46
C LEU A 123 -12.23 -25.48 3.20
N ALA A 124 -12.25 -26.12 2.02
CA ALA A 124 -12.56 -25.45 0.76
C ALA A 124 -13.93 -24.74 0.78
N ASP A 125 -14.96 -25.38 1.34
CA ASP A 125 -16.31 -24.81 1.52
C ASP A 125 -16.25 -23.52 2.35
N LYS A 126 -15.54 -23.53 3.49
CA LYS A 126 -15.38 -22.34 4.36
C LYS A 126 -14.62 -21.20 3.66
N LEU A 127 -13.59 -21.52 2.90
CA LEU A 127 -12.81 -20.53 2.16
C LEU A 127 -13.62 -19.92 1.01
N LEU A 128 -14.40 -20.74 0.30
CA LEU A 128 -15.34 -20.27 -0.71
C LEU A 128 -16.38 -19.33 -0.11
N ASP A 129 -16.97 -19.70 1.03
CA ASP A 129 -17.92 -18.83 1.75
C ASP A 129 -17.29 -17.50 2.16
N CYS A 130 -16.03 -17.51 2.61
CA CYS A 130 -15.27 -16.30 2.90
C CYS A 130 -15.13 -15.37 1.68
N TYR A 131 -14.81 -15.91 0.50
CA TYR A 131 -14.75 -15.12 -0.72
C TYR A 131 -16.14 -14.58 -1.12
N LEU A 132 -17.17 -15.41 -1.06
CA LEU A 132 -18.54 -15.07 -1.48
C LEU A 132 -19.17 -13.98 -0.60
N ARG A 133 -18.90 -13.99 0.71
CA ARG A 133 -19.43 -12.99 1.66
C ARG A 133 -18.62 -11.69 1.70
N THR A 134 -17.42 -11.67 1.13
CA THR A 134 -16.53 -10.50 1.10
C THR A 134 -16.32 -9.97 -0.32
N THR A 135 -15.22 -10.33 -0.97
CA THR A 135 -14.73 -9.82 -2.26
C THR A 135 -15.81 -9.87 -3.36
N GLU A 136 -16.52 -10.99 -3.45
CA GLU A 136 -17.51 -11.18 -4.50
C GLU A 136 -18.76 -10.33 -4.31
N THR A 137 -18.98 -9.75 -3.13
CA THR A 137 -20.12 -8.83 -2.88
C THR A 137 -19.90 -7.43 -3.45
N ILE A 138 -18.64 -7.08 -3.77
CA ILE A 138 -18.24 -5.78 -4.30
C ILE A 138 -17.86 -5.90 -5.78
N TYR A 139 -16.98 -6.84 -6.10
CA TYR A 139 -16.35 -6.90 -7.43
C TYR A 139 -17.12 -7.72 -8.47
N ARG A 140 -18.04 -8.61 -8.06
CA ARG A 140 -18.93 -9.38 -8.98
C ARG A 140 -18.16 -10.03 -10.14
N ILE A 141 -17.08 -10.75 -9.83
CA ILE A 141 -16.19 -11.35 -10.83
C ILE A 141 -16.83 -12.61 -11.41
N LEU A 142 -17.53 -13.39 -10.60
CA LEU A 142 -18.02 -14.71 -10.96
C LEU A 142 -19.54 -14.72 -11.15
N HIS A 143 -20.02 -15.65 -11.96
CA HIS A 143 -21.42 -16.04 -11.92
C HIS A 143 -21.57 -17.15 -10.87
N ILE A 144 -22.07 -16.81 -9.68
CA ILE A 144 -22.04 -17.69 -8.50
C ILE A 144 -22.68 -19.06 -8.78
N PRO A 145 -23.85 -19.17 -9.43
CA PRO A 145 -24.50 -20.46 -9.69
C PRO A 145 -23.66 -21.39 -10.57
N THR A 146 -23.06 -20.85 -11.64
CA THR A 146 -22.18 -21.64 -12.52
C THR A 146 -20.94 -22.09 -11.77
N PHE A 147 -20.29 -21.18 -11.06
CA PHE A 147 -19.08 -21.50 -10.31
C PHE A 147 -19.33 -22.55 -9.22
N LYS A 148 -20.44 -22.46 -8.48
CA LYS A 148 -20.80 -23.45 -7.45
C LYS A 148 -21.08 -24.82 -8.05
N LYS A 149 -21.78 -24.87 -9.19
CA LYS A 149 -22.00 -26.12 -9.91
C LYS A 149 -20.66 -26.77 -10.29
N ASP A 150 -19.77 -26.01 -10.92
CA ASP A 150 -18.46 -26.53 -11.33
C ASP A 150 -17.61 -26.93 -10.11
N TYR A 151 -17.71 -26.20 -9.00
CA TYR A 151 -17.06 -26.52 -7.73
C TYR A 151 -17.54 -27.86 -7.15
N ASP A 152 -18.86 -28.09 -7.11
CA ASP A 152 -19.42 -29.34 -6.61
C ASP A 152 -19.00 -30.54 -7.48
N GLU A 153 -18.87 -30.33 -8.79
CA GLU A 153 -18.42 -31.36 -9.74
C GLU A 153 -16.96 -31.80 -9.52
N VAL A 154 -16.09 -30.94 -8.98
CA VAL A 154 -14.68 -31.29 -8.68
C VAL A 154 -14.57 -32.41 -7.63
N TRP A 155 -15.57 -32.56 -6.76
CA TRP A 155 -15.57 -33.55 -5.70
C TRP A 155 -16.15 -34.91 -6.12
N LEU A 156 -16.57 -35.04 -7.38
CA LEU A 156 -17.10 -36.29 -7.94
C LEU A 156 -15.94 -37.14 -8.49
N THR A 157 -15.87 -38.41 -8.08
CA THR A 157 -14.75 -39.33 -8.36
C THR A 157 -14.48 -39.59 -9.86
N ASP A 158 -15.48 -39.43 -10.72
CA ASP A 158 -15.43 -39.88 -12.12
C ASP A 158 -14.99 -38.80 -13.12
N LYS A 159 -14.65 -37.59 -12.67
CA LYS A 159 -14.26 -36.48 -13.57
C LYS A 159 -12.87 -35.96 -13.24
N THR A 160 -12.04 -35.82 -14.26
CA THR A 160 -10.81 -35.02 -14.17
C THR A 160 -11.18 -33.53 -14.24
N PRO A 161 -10.93 -32.74 -13.20
CA PRO A 161 -11.29 -31.32 -13.20
C PRO A 161 -10.46 -30.52 -14.21
N ASP A 162 -11.11 -29.57 -14.88
CA ASP A 162 -10.45 -28.65 -15.81
C ASP A 162 -9.37 -27.82 -15.09
N THR A 163 -8.18 -27.74 -15.68
CA THR A 163 -7.06 -27.00 -15.07
C THR A 163 -7.34 -25.50 -14.98
N ALA A 164 -8.03 -24.91 -15.96
CA ALA A 164 -8.36 -23.49 -15.91
C ALA A 164 -9.33 -23.19 -14.74
N PHE A 165 -10.34 -24.03 -14.54
CA PHE A 165 -11.22 -23.96 -13.38
C PHE A 165 -10.48 -24.18 -12.06
N LEU A 166 -9.59 -25.17 -11.95
CA LEU A 166 -8.82 -25.40 -10.73
C LEU A 166 -7.96 -24.19 -10.34
N VAL A 167 -7.35 -23.52 -11.32
CA VAL A 167 -6.59 -22.28 -11.09
C VAL A 167 -7.52 -21.18 -10.58
N GLN A 168 -8.70 -20.99 -11.18
CA GLN A 168 -9.69 -20.04 -10.68
C GLN A 168 -10.15 -20.35 -9.26
N LEU A 169 -10.45 -21.62 -8.98
CA LEU A 169 -10.87 -22.07 -7.65
C LEU A 169 -9.77 -21.79 -6.62
N LYS A 170 -8.53 -22.13 -6.91
CA LYS A 170 -7.39 -21.86 -6.02
C LYS A 170 -7.20 -20.38 -5.73
N LEU A 171 -7.43 -19.49 -6.70
CA LEU A 171 -7.42 -18.05 -6.45
C LEU A 171 -8.58 -17.61 -5.55
N VAL A 172 -9.79 -18.14 -5.74
CA VAL A 172 -10.93 -17.91 -4.85
C VAL A 172 -10.61 -18.36 -3.41
N LEU A 173 -10.02 -19.54 -3.26
CA LEU A 173 -9.57 -20.06 -1.96
C LEU A 173 -8.47 -19.18 -1.34
N ALA A 174 -7.53 -18.69 -2.15
CA ALA A 174 -6.46 -17.79 -1.70
C ALA A 174 -7.00 -16.47 -1.13
N ILE A 175 -8.00 -15.90 -1.80
CA ILE A 175 -8.68 -14.68 -1.34
C ILE A 175 -9.47 -14.97 -0.05
N GLY A 176 -10.24 -16.06 -0.03
CA GLY A 176 -11.03 -16.46 1.13
C GLY A 176 -10.18 -16.75 2.38
N ALA A 177 -8.98 -17.28 2.20
CA ALA A 177 -8.04 -17.59 3.27
C ALA A 177 -7.61 -16.37 4.09
N THR A 178 -7.66 -15.15 3.50
CA THR A 178 -7.32 -13.91 4.21
C THR A 178 -8.31 -13.56 5.32
N THR A 179 -9.58 -13.98 5.21
CA THR A 179 -10.64 -13.69 6.19
C THR A 179 -11.10 -14.92 6.98
N TYR A 180 -10.45 -16.07 6.74
CA TYR A 180 -10.80 -17.35 7.34
C TYR A 180 -10.56 -17.38 8.85
N ASP A 181 -9.40 -16.88 9.27
CA ASP A 181 -9.00 -16.78 10.68
C ASP A 181 -8.27 -15.46 10.96
N GLU A 182 -7.89 -15.24 12.22
CA GLU A 182 -7.30 -13.98 12.70
C GLU A 182 -5.81 -13.83 12.41
N LYS A 183 -5.11 -14.91 12.03
CA LYS A 183 -3.64 -14.92 11.84
C LYS A 183 -3.22 -15.29 10.43
N PHE A 184 -4.18 -15.46 9.52
CA PHE A 184 -4.01 -15.93 8.15
C PHE A 184 -3.15 -17.21 8.11
N SER A 185 -3.60 -18.25 8.81
CA SER A 185 -2.84 -19.52 8.94
C SER A 185 -2.50 -20.19 7.61
N LEU A 186 -3.33 -19.99 6.59
CA LEU A 186 -3.17 -20.57 5.24
C LEU A 186 -2.35 -19.69 4.27
N ARG A 187 -1.57 -18.73 4.78
CA ARG A 187 -0.78 -17.81 3.94
C ARG A 187 0.15 -18.54 2.97
N ALA A 188 0.85 -19.58 3.39
CA ALA A 188 1.74 -20.35 2.52
C ALA A 188 0.96 -20.99 1.35
N SER A 189 -0.21 -21.57 1.62
CA SER A 189 -1.09 -22.13 0.59
C SER A 189 -1.62 -21.05 -0.36
N ALA A 190 -2.07 -19.91 0.16
CA ALA A 190 -2.55 -18.79 -0.64
C ALA A 190 -1.46 -18.24 -1.58
N ILE A 191 -0.23 -18.07 -1.08
CA ILE A 191 0.92 -17.65 -1.90
C ILE A 191 1.21 -18.70 -2.98
N ARG A 192 1.26 -19.99 -2.63
CA ARG A 192 1.46 -21.07 -3.61
C ARG A 192 0.41 -21.04 -4.71
N TRP A 193 -0.87 -20.93 -4.37
CA TRP A 193 -1.97 -20.84 -5.34
C TRP A 193 -1.86 -19.62 -6.27
N VAL A 194 -1.42 -18.47 -5.75
CA VAL A 194 -1.11 -17.29 -6.57
C VAL A 194 0.01 -17.57 -7.57
N HIS A 195 1.09 -18.22 -7.15
CA HIS A 195 2.21 -18.58 -8.04
C HIS A 195 1.81 -19.64 -9.08
N GLU A 196 0.97 -20.62 -8.73
CA GLU A 196 0.39 -21.58 -9.68
C GLU A 196 -0.40 -20.86 -10.78
N ALA A 197 -1.25 -19.89 -10.39
CA ALA A 197 -2.03 -19.10 -11.34
C ALA A 197 -1.17 -18.21 -12.23
N GLN A 198 -0.13 -17.59 -11.68
CA GLN A 198 0.82 -16.82 -12.49
C GLN A 198 1.53 -17.72 -13.51
N THR A 199 1.92 -18.95 -13.12
CA THR A 199 2.63 -19.88 -14.01
C THR A 199 1.72 -20.28 -15.15
N TRP A 200 0.47 -20.65 -14.83
CA TRP A 200 -0.56 -20.96 -15.80
C TRP A 200 -0.86 -19.80 -16.76
N LEU A 201 -0.81 -18.55 -16.29
CA LEU A 201 -1.00 -17.35 -17.12
C LEU A 201 0.25 -16.95 -17.94
N ALA A 202 1.40 -17.58 -17.72
CA ALA A 202 2.63 -17.28 -18.44
C ALA A 202 2.88 -18.20 -19.66
N GLU A 203 2.25 -19.38 -19.74
CA GLU A 203 2.49 -20.35 -20.83
C GLU A 203 2.12 -19.76 -22.22
N PRO A 204 2.77 -20.11 -23.34
CA PRO A 204 2.53 -19.41 -24.62
C PRO A 204 1.26 -19.90 -25.35
N GLU A 205 0.06 -19.45 -24.93
CA GLU A 205 -1.23 -19.79 -25.57
C GLU A 205 -2.09 -18.55 -25.93
N PHE A 206 -1.54 -17.68 -26.78
CA PHE A 206 -2.02 -16.31 -27.00
C PHE A 206 -3.52 -16.17 -27.39
N LYS A 207 -4.08 -17.04 -28.24
CA LYS A 207 -5.49 -16.95 -28.65
C LYS A 207 -6.45 -17.60 -27.64
N ALA A 208 -6.06 -18.72 -27.01
CA ALA A 208 -6.88 -19.40 -26.02
C ALA A 208 -7.03 -18.57 -24.72
N ARG A 209 -6.07 -17.67 -24.45
CA ARG A 209 -6.09 -16.75 -23.31
C ARG A 209 -6.98 -15.51 -23.44
N LEU A 210 -7.76 -15.41 -24.52
CA LEU A 210 -8.64 -14.27 -24.79
C LEU A 210 -10.11 -14.64 -24.57
N SER A 211 -10.40 -15.28 -23.43
CA SER A 211 -11.75 -15.66 -23.02
C SER A 211 -12.21 -14.89 -21.77
N LEU A 212 -13.52 -14.88 -21.51
CA LEU A 212 -14.07 -14.29 -20.28
C LEU A 212 -13.53 -15.01 -19.03
N GLN A 213 -13.35 -16.32 -19.10
CA GLN A 213 -12.79 -17.12 -18.00
C GLN A 213 -11.36 -16.66 -17.68
N VAL A 214 -10.51 -16.45 -18.69
CA VAL A 214 -9.13 -16.00 -18.45
C VAL A 214 -9.10 -14.57 -17.89
N LEU A 215 -10.02 -13.69 -18.31
CA LEU A 215 -10.15 -12.37 -17.68
C LEU A 215 -10.59 -12.46 -16.21
N GLN A 216 -11.55 -13.33 -15.89
CA GLN A 216 -11.94 -13.61 -14.51
C GLN A 216 -10.75 -14.12 -13.69
N THR A 217 -9.93 -15.03 -14.25
CA THR A 217 -8.71 -15.52 -13.61
C THR A 217 -7.71 -14.40 -13.36
N ASN A 218 -7.51 -13.49 -14.32
CA ASN A 218 -6.62 -12.34 -14.14
C ASN A 218 -7.14 -11.38 -13.04
N LEU A 219 -8.46 -11.13 -12.99
CA LEU A 219 -9.08 -10.31 -11.94
C LEU A 219 -8.89 -10.95 -10.56
N LEU A 220 -9.22 -12.24 -10.43
CA LEU A 220 -9.00 -13.01 -9.20
C LEU A 220 -7.52 -13.00 -8.80
N LEU A 221 -6.59 -13.11 -9.77
CA LEU A 221 -5.16 -13.07 -9.50
C LEU A 221 -4.73 -11.70 -8.97
N LEU A 222 -5.24 -10.59 -9.51
CA LEU A 222 -4.93 -9.25 -8.99
C LEU A 222 -5.40 -9.11 -7.54
N VAL A 223 -6.63 -9.53 -7.25
CA VAL A 223 -7.18 -9.46 -5.89
C VAL A 223 -6.39 -10.38 -4.95
N ALA A 224 -6.12 -11.63 -5.35
CA ALA A 224 -5.37 -12.59 -4.54
C ALA A 224 -3.94 -12.12 -4.25
N ARG A 225 -3.26 -11.52 -5.24
CA ARG A 225 -1.94 -10.90 -5.04
C ARG A 225 -1.98 -9.74 -4.04
N GLN A 226 -3.04 -8.93 -4.10
CA GLN A 226 -3.23 -7.82 -3.18
C GLN A 226 -3.53 -8.31 -1.75
N THR A 227 -4.38 -9.33 -1.58
CA THR A 227 -4.78 -9.84 -0.26
C THR A 227 -3.71 -10.72 0.37
N ALA A 228 -2.97 -11.51 -0.41
CA ALA A 228 -1.84 -12.34 0.04
C ALA A 228 -0.48 -11.61 0.06
N SER A 229 -0.46 -10.31 -0.27
CA SER A 229 0.75 -9.47 -0.32
C SER A 229 1.85 -10.00 -1.27
N VAL A 230 1.48 -10.62 -2.39
CA VAL A 230 2.40 -11.15 -3.40
C VAL A 230 2.63 -10.11 -4.51
N GLY A 231 3.75 -9.39 -4.42
CA GLY A 231 4.09 -8.34 -5.39
C GLY A 231 3.03 -7.24 -5.44
N ALA A 232 2.49 -6.84 -4.28
CA ALA A 232 1.40 -5.89 -4.15
C ALA A 232 1.72 -4.49 -4.69
N SER A 233 3.00 -4.08 -4.70
CA SER A 233 3.45 -2.83 -5.32
C SER A 233 3.31 -2.82 -6.85
N MET A 234 3.19 -3.99 -7.48
CA MET A 234 3.11 -4.15 -8.93
C MET A 234 1.65 -4.30 -9.45
N ILE A 235 0.65 -4.06 -8.59
CA ILE A 235 -0.76 -4.21 -8.95
C ILE A 235 -1.16 -3.21 -10.02
N TRP A 236 -0.72 -1.95 -9.95
CA TRP A 236 -1.02 -0.93 -10.97
C TRP A 236 -0.54 -1.33 -12.37
N ILE A 237 0.68 -1.87 -12.49
CA ILE A 237 1.23 -2.36 -13.77
C ILE A 237 0.36 -3.50 -14.31
N SER A 238 0.00 -4.44 -13.44
CA SER A 238 -0.77 -5.62 -13.82
C SER A 238 -2.21 -5.26 -14.19
N ALA A 239 -2.82 -4.27 -13.52
CA ALA A 239 -4.11 -3.70 -13.87
C ALA A 239 -4.06 -3.02 -15.25
N GLY A 240 -2.97 -2.32 -15.58
CA GLY A 240 -2.75 -1.76 -16.91
C GLY A 240 -2.67 -2.80 -18.03
N SER A 241 -2.10 -3.97 -17.75
CA SER A 241 -2.13 -5.12 -18.69
C SER A 241 -3.56 -5.65 -18.86
N LEU A 242 -4.28 -5.83 -17.76
CA LEU A 242 -5.65 -6.32 -17.75
C LEU A 242 -6.61 -5.42 -18.55
N ILE A 243 -6.52 -4.10 -18.40
CA ILE A 243 -7.33 -3.15 -19.18
C ILE A 243 -7.13 -3.38 -20.68
N ARG A 244 -5.87 -3.50 -21.13
CA ARG A 244 -5.55 -3.70 -22.55
C ARG A 244 -6.08 -5.04 -23.06
N ASN A 245 -5.96 -6.11 -22.26
CA ASN A 245 -6.53 -7.42 -22.60
C ASN A 245 -8.06 -7.37 -22.72
N ALA A 246 -8.74 -6.67 -21.81
CA ALA A 246 -10.18 -6.50 -21.85
C ALA A 246 -10.64 -5.64 -23.02
N MET A 247 -9.91 -4.56 -23.33
CA MET A 247 -10.16 -3.74 -24.51
C MET A 247 -9.99 -4.55 -25.79
N TYR A 248 -8.94 -5.37 -25.87
CA TYR A 248 -8.67 -6.22 -27.04
C TYR A 248 -9.83 -7.16 -27.38
N ILE A 249 -10.47 -7.77 -26.36
CA ILE A 249 -11.64 -8.65 -26.59
C ILE A 249 -12.99 -7.88 -26.62
N GLY A 250 -12.93 -6.55 -26.59
CA GLY A 250 -14.08 -5.66 -26.80
C GLY A 250 -14.94 -5.36 -25.57
N LEU A 251 -14.46 -5.53 -24.34
CA LEU A 251 -15.27 -5.22 -23.14
C LEU A 251 -15.54 -3.72 -22.92
N HIS A 252 -14.74 -2.85 -23.55
CA HIS A 252 -14.92 -1.40 -23.56
C HIS A 252 -16.03 -0.91 -24.49
N ARG A 253 -16.60 -1.84 -25.28
CA ARG A 253 -17.75 -1.58 -26.15
C ARG A 253 -18.99 -2.26 -25.57
N ASP A 254 -20.11 -1.55 -25.53
CA ASP A 254 -21.33 -2.11 -25.00
C ASP A 254 -21.81 -3.32 -25.84
N ALA A 255 -22.02 -4.44 -25.15
CA ALA A 255 -22.37 -5.69 -25.81
C ALA A 255 -23.81 -5.70 -26.37
N ALA A 256 -24.68 -4.74 -26.01
CA ALA A 256 -26.01 -4.63 -26.60
C ALA A 256 -25.97 -4.25 -28.09
N CYS A 257 -24.85 -3.68 -28.57
CA CYS A 257 -24.64 -3.42 -30.00
C CYS A 257 -24.17 -4.65 -30.78
N LEU A 258 -23.93 -5.79 -30.12
CA LEU A 258 -23.48 -7.03 -30.76
C LEU A 258 -24.68 -7.87 -31.21
N PRO A 259 -24.72 -8.34 -32.48
CA PRO A 259 -25.91 -8.97 -33.06
C PRO A 259 -26.30 -10.34 -32.47
N GLU A 260 -25.43 -11.00 -31.69
CA GLU A 260 -25.62 -12.39 -31.23
C GLU A 260 -25.45 -12.59 -29.70
N GLY A 261 -25.55 -11.53 -28.89
CA GLY A 261 -25.35 -11.62 -27.44
C GLY A 261 -26.54 -12.18 -26.67
N THR A 262 -26.33 -13.24 -25.85
CA THR A 262 -27.31 -13.65 -24.84
C THR A 262 -27.33 -12.66 -23.67
N VAL A 263 -28.44 -12.57 -22.93
CA VAL A 263 -28.52 -11.74 -21.70
C VAL A 263 -27.36 -12.07 -20.76
N PHE A 264 -27.07 -13.36 -20.59
CA PHE A 264 -25.94 -13.83 -19.79
C PHE A 264 -24.59 -13.25 -20.26
N SER A 265 -24.26 -13.36 -21.55
CA SER A 265 -22.95 -12.94 -22.05
C SER A 265 -22.79 -11.42 -22.05
N ILE A 266 -23.87 -10.67 -22.33
CA ILE A 266 -23.91 -9.20 -22.25
C ILE A 266 -23.66 -8.75 -20.81
N GLU A 267 -24.41 -9.28 -19.85
CA GLU A 267 -24.30 -8.85 -18.46
C GLU A 267 -22.98 -9.29 -17.82
N MET A 268 -22.44 -10.47 -18.16
CA MET A 268 -21.10 -10.85 -17.71
C MET A 268 -20.01 -9.93 -18.26
N ARG A 269 -20.10 -9.48 -19.53
CA ARG A 269 -19.16 -8.50 -20.09
C ARG A 269 -19.23 -7.16 -19.35
N ARG A 270 -20.45 -6.64 -19.10
CA ARG A 270 -20.64 -5.40 -18.33
C ARG A 270 -20.11 -5.50 -16.90
N ARG A 271 -20.39 -6.63 -16.22
CA ARG A 271 -19.89 -6.91 -14.86
C ARG A 271 -18.37 -6.86 -14.81
N LEU A 272 -17.69 -7.63 -15.66
CA LEU A 272 -16.23 -7.67 -15.67
C LEU A 272 -15.61 -6.32 -16.05
N TRP A 273 -16.18 -5.60 -17.02
CA TRP A 273 -15.73 -4.25 -17.34
C TRP A 273 -15.89 -3.31 -16.13
N ASN A 274 -17.04 -3.34 -15.45
CA ASN A 274 -17.27 -2.58 -14.23
C ASN A 274 -16.21 -2.86 -13.16
N THR A 275 -15.87 -4.12 -12.92
CA THR A 275 -14.82 -4.54 -11.98
C THR A 275 -13.44 -4.02 -12.37
N ILE A 276 -13.09 -4.11 -13.65
CA ILE A 276 -11.80 -3.63 -14.17
C ILE A 276 -11.64 -2.14 -13.92
N LEU A 277 -12.71 -1.36 -14.13
CA LEU A 277 -12.71 0.07 -13.87
C LEU A 277 -12.46 0.38 -12.39
N GLU A 278 -13.10 -0.35 -11.48
CA GLU A 278 -12.89 -0.17 -10.03
C GLU A 278 -11.44 -0.49 -9.60
N ILE A 279 -10.90 -1.64 -10.02
CA ILE A 279 -9.52 -2.04 -9.68
C ILE A 279 -8.48 -1.08 -10.29
N ALA A 280 -8.69 -0.66 -11.53
CA ALA A 280 -7.80 0.27 -12.21
C ALA A 280 -7.76 1.64 -11.50
N LEU A 281 -8.93 2.14 -11.11
CA LEU A 281 -9.01 3.43 -10.44
C LEU A 281 -8.43 3.37 -9.02
N GLN A 282 -8.74 2.32 -8.26
CA GLN A 282 -8.16 2.12 -6.93
C GLN A 282 -6.64 1.99 -6.98
N SER A 283 -6.09 1.16 -7.88
CA SER A 283 -4.64 0.99 -8.01
C SER A 283 -3.91 2.26 -8.45
N SER A 284 -4.58 3.15 -9.21
CA SER A 284 -4.03 4.46 -9.59
C SER A 284 -3.98 5.43 -8.40
N LEU A 285 -5.02 5.44 -7.55
CA LEU A 285 -5.03 6.21 -6.31
C LEU A 285 -3.95 5.74 -5.32
N ASP A 286 -3.75 4.43 -5.22
CA ASP A 286 -2.78 3.84 -4.26
C ASP A 286 -1.33 4.04 -4.67
N SER A 287 -1.04 4.00 -5.97
CA SER A 287 0.32 4.15 -6.50
C SER A 287 0.71 5.59 -6.79
N GLY A 288 -0.23 6.54 -6.73
CA GLY A 288 -0.02 7.91 -7.20
C GLY A 288 0.23 8.00 -8.72
N ALA A 289 -0.14 6.97 -9.47
CA ALA A 289 0.06 6.90 -10.91
C ALA A 289 -1.19 7.35 -11.68
N PRO A 290 -1.05 7.95 -12.88
CA PRO A 290 -2.18 8.44 -13.63
C PRO A 290 -3.14 7.28 -14.02
N PRO A 291 -4.46 7.51 -13.96
CA PRO A 291 -5.44 6.55 -14.46
C PRO A 291 -5.20 6.19 -15.93
N LEU A 292 -5.33 4.91 -16.27
CA LEU A 292 -5.16 4.40 -17.64
C LEU A 292 -6.47 4.38 -18.45
N ILE A 293 -7.53 5.00 -17.93
CA ILE A 293 -8.88 5.01 -18.52
C ILE A 293 -9.40 6.44 -18.53
N SER A 294 -10.10 6.80 -19.60
CA SER A 294 -10.87 8.04 -19.71
C SER A 294 -12.36 7.72 -19.88
N LEU A 295 -13.25 8.61 -19.46
CA LEU A 295 -14.70 8.46 -19.72
C LEU A 295 -15.03 8.42 -21.23
N ARG A 296 -14.10 8.85 -22.08
CA ARG A 296 -14.25 8.81 -23.55
C ARG A 296 -13.71 7.54 -24.19
N SER A 297 -13.03 6.67 -23.43
CA SER A 297 -12.36 5.48 -23.97
C SER A 297 -13.22 4.23 -23.97
N PHE A 298 -14.48 4.31 -23.53
CA PHE A 298 -15.44 3.20 -23.51
C PHE A 298 -16.88 3.72 -23.59
N ASP A 299 -17.80 2.89 -24.08
CA ASP A 299 -19.24 3.16 -24.09
C ASP A 299 -20.07 2.06 -23.39
N THR A 300 -19.40 1.06 -22.79
CA THR A 300 -20.06 0.01 -22.00
C THR A 300 -20.87 0.59 -20.85
N GLU A 301 -22.16 0.28 -20.86
CA GLU A 301 -23.11 0.72 -19.83
C GLU A 301 -22.88 -0.04 -18.50
N PRO A 302 -23.33 0.53 -17.37
CA PRO A 302 -23.33 -0.18 -16.09
C PRO A 302 -24.07 -1.52 -16.17
N PRO A 303 -23.69 -2.52 -15.34
CA PRO A 303 -24.45 -3.76 -15.22
C PRO A 303 -25.92 -3.50 -14.86
N ARG A 304 -26.83 -4.31 -15.38
CA ARG A 304 -28.26 -4.21 -15.04
C ARG A 304 -28.54 -4.94 -13.72
N ASN A 305 -29.62 -4.53 -13.06
CA ASN A 305 -29.98 -5.00 -11.72
C ASN A 305 -30.61 -6.42 -11.74
N PHE A 306 -29.79 -7.43 -11.99
CA PHE A 306 -30.19 -8.85 -11.98
C PHE A 306 -29.61 -9.60 -10.79
N ASN A 307 -30.39 -10.50 -10.20
CA ASN A 307 -29.86 -11.59 -9.39
C ASN A 307 -29.19 -12.63 -10.30
N ASP A 308 -28.14 -13.31 -9.82
CA ASP A 308 -27.37 -14.23 -10.66
C ASP A 308 -28.24 -15.34 -11.28
N ASN A 309 -29.13 -15.95 -10.49
CA ASN A 309 -30.04 -17.00 -10.96
C ASN A 309 -30.91 -16.58 -12.15
N GLN A 310 -31.18 -15.27 -12.31
CA GLN A 310 -32.01 -14.75 -13.40
C GLN A 310 -31.27 -14.70 -14.75
N LEU A 311 -29.93 -14.62 -14.73
CA LEU A 311 -29.15 -14.49 -15.96
C LEU A 311 -29.22 -15.73 -16.86
N MET A 312 -29.46 -16.90 -16.27
CA MET A 312 -29.59 -18.17 -16.99
C MET A 312 -30.98 -18.41 -17.58
N LEU A 313 -32.00 -17.67 -17.11
CA LEU A 313 -33.40 -18.00 -17.38
C LEU A 313 -33.95 -17.47 -18.71
N GLY A 314 -33.23 -16.58 -19.41
CA GLY A 314 -33.64 -16.01 -20.70
C GLY A 314 -34.95 -15.20 -20.65
N ASN A 315 -34.95 -13.96 -21.14
CA ASN A 315 -36.13 -13.07 -21.23
C ASN A 315 -36.66 -12.44 -19.92
N LEU A 316 -35.91 -12.48 -18.81
CA LEU A 316 -36.27 -11.72 -17.61
C LEU A 316 -35.85 -10.25 -17.75
N LEU A 317 -36.70 -9.34 -17.27
CA LEU A 317 -36.38 -7.92 -17.13
C LEU A 317 -35.55 -7.71 -15.85
N PRO A 318 -34.64 -6.72 -15.82
CA PRO A 318 -33.93 -6.37 -14.59
C PRO A 318 -34.91 -5.89 -13.53
N ALA A 319 -34.55 -6.08 -12.27
CA ALA A 319 -35.29 -5.50 -11.15
C ALA A 319 -35.24 -3.97 -11.20
N SER A 320 -36.21 -3.31 -10.56
CA SER A 320 -36.18 -1.85 -10.41
C SER A 320 -34.94 -1.40 -9.62
N ASP A 321 -34.50 -0.16 -9.80
CA ASP A 321 -33.37 0.41 -9.05
C ASP A 321 -33.61 0.43 -7.53
N ASP A 322 -34.88 0.41 -7.09
CA ASP A 322 -35.27 0.37 -5.68
C ASP A 322 -35.27 -1.04 -5.06
N THR A 323 -35.11 -2.07 -5.90
CA THR A 323 -35.08 -3.47 -5.46
C THR A 323 -33.66 -3.94 -5.23
N PHE A 324 -33.37 -4.42 -4.02
CA PHE A 324 -32.07 -5.01 -3.73
C PHE A 324 -31.83 -6.31 -4.51
N THR A 325 -30.68 -6.40 -5.16
CA THR A 325 -30.10 -7.61 -5.75
C THR A 325 -28.62 -7.68 -5.42
N GLN A 326 -27.98 -8.80 -5.75
CA GLN A 326 -26.52 -8.98 -5.61
C GLN A 326 -25.70 -7.94 -6.40
N MET A 327 -26.28 -7.27 -7.40
CA MET A 327 -25.60 -6.25 -8.20
C MET A 327 -25.78 -4.81 -7.69
N SER A 328 -26.74 -4.55 -6.81
CA SER A 328 -27.16 -3.18 -6.44
C SER A 328 -26.01 -2.32 -5.90
N VAL A 329 -25.14 -2.90 -5.05
CA VAL A 329 -24.00 -2.18 -4.46
C VAL A 329 -22.96 -1.79 -5.51
N ALA A 330 -22.61 -2.71 -6.42
CA ALA A 330 -21.66 -2.45 -7.50
C ALA A 330 -22.21 -1.39 -8.48
N ILE A 331 -23.51 -1.44 -8.79
CA ILE A 331 -24.19 -0.44 -9.63
C ILE A 331 -24.19 0.94 -8.95
N ALA A 332 -24.47 0.98 -7.64
CA ALA A 332 -24.47 2.24 -6.90
C ALA A 332 -23.07 2.85 -6.82
N LEU A 333 -22.03 2.04 -6.54
CA LEU A 333 -20.63 2.49 -6.52
C LEU A 333 -20.17 2.96 -7.92
N ARG A 334 -20.63 2.30 -8.98
CA ARG A 334 -20.37 2.70 -10.37
C ARG A 334 -20.86 4.11 -10.67
N LYS A 335 -21.98 4.56 -10.10
CA LYS A 335 -22.49 5.94 -10.28
C LYS A 335 -21.52 7.01 -9.73
N THR A 336 -20.63 6.67 -8.80
CA THR A 336 -19.62 7.61 -8.26
C THR A 336 -18.28 7.56 -9.02
N PHE A 337 -18.10 6.63 -9.96
CA PHE A 337 -16.86 6.47 -10.72
C PHE A 337 -16.38 7.75 -11.43
N PRO A 338 -17.24 8.53 -12.14
CA PRO A 338 -16.78 9.71 -12.88
C PRO A 338 -16.10 10.76 -11.98
N ILE A 339 -16.67 11.03 -10.81
CA ILE A 339 -16.09 12.02 -9.88
C ILE A 339 -14.84 11.48 -9.18
N ARG A 340 -14.83 10.18 -8.83
CA ARG A 340 -13.62 9.54 -8.28
C ARG A 340 -12.47 9.54 -9.29
N LEU A 341 -12.77 9.30 -10.57
CA LEU A 341 -11.78 9.41 -11.65
C LEU A 341 -11.22 10.83 -11.76
N ALA A 342 -12.09 11.85 -11.78
CA ALA A 342 -11.65 13.24 -11.83
C ALA A 342 -10.76 13.64 -10.64
N VAL A 343 -11.07 13.15 -9.43
CA VAL A 343 -10.22 13.35 -8.25
C VAL A 343 -8.85 12.70 -8.43
N THR A 344 -8.79 11.44 -8.90
CA THR A 344 -7.50 10.77 -9.12
C THR A 344 -6.69 11.41 -10.25
N GLU A 345 -7.34 11.86 -11.33
CA GLU A 345 -6.68 12.61 -12.40
C GLU A 345 -6.10 13.93 -11.89
N PHE A 346 -6.86 14.67 -11.07
CA PHE A 346 -6.40 15.91 -10.42
C PHE A 346 -5.18 15.66 -9.51
N LEU A 347 -5.24 14.63 -8.65
CA LEU A 347 -4.17 14.31 -7.71
C LEU A 347 -2.87 13.86 -8.39
N ASN A 348 -2.98 13.16 -9.52
CA ASN A 348 -1.83 12.58 -10.22
C ASN A 348 -1.38 13.42 -11.44
N ASN A 349 -1.85 14.67 -11.56
CA ASN A 349 -1.43 15.59 -12.61
C ASN A 349 -0.18 16.39 -12.21
N PHE A 350 0.97 16.06 -12.79
CA PHE A 350 2.24 16.73 -12.54
C PHE A 350 2.41 18.11 -13.20
N GLN A 351 1.53 18.48 -14.13
CA GLN A 351 1.69 19.70 -14.94
C GLN A 351 0.99 20.93 -14.33
N SER A 352 0.03 20.72 -13.43
CA SER A 352 -0.71 21.79 -12.76
C SER A 352 -0.45 21.76 -11.26
N ALA A 353 -0.09 22.91 -10.67
CA ALA A 353 -0.10 23.04 -9.23
C ALA A 353 -1.55 22.90 -8.73
N SER A 354 -1.80 21.96 -7.81
CA SER A 354 -3.13 21.72 -7.24
C SER A 354 -3.68 23.00 -6.62
N SER A 355 -4.71 23.58 -7.24
CA SER A 355 -5.34 24.78 -6.69
C SER A 355 -6.33 24.39 -5.59
N TYR A 356 -6.33 25.17 -4.50
CA TYR A 356 -7.26 24.92 -3.41
C TYR A 356 -8.71 25.11 -3.84
N GLU A 357 -8.98 26.05 -4.74
CA GLU A 357 -10.32 26.27 -5.30
C GLU A 357 -10.84 25.03 -6.03
N GLU A 358 -10.02 24.41 -6.89
CA GLU A 358 -10.39 23.18 -7.60
C GLU A 358 -10.60 22.00 -6.63
N THR A 359 -9.81 21.94 -5.56
CA THR A 359 -10.01 20.94 -4.48
C THR A 359 -11.39 21.09 -3.83
N LEU A 360 -11.82 22.32 -3.54
CA LEU A 360 -13.16 22.58 -2.97
C LEU A 360 -14.28 22.27 -3.97
N GLN A 361 -14.08 22.54 -5.25
CA GLN A 361 -15.05 22.19 -6.30
C GLN A 361 -15.22 20.67 -6.42
N LEU A 362 -14.11 19.92 -6.43
CA LEU A 362 -14.11 18.46 -6.44
C LEU A 362 -14.73 17.88 -5.16
N ASP A 363 -14.46 18.43 -3.97
CA ASP A 363 -15.12 18.01 -2.72
C ASP A 363 -16.64 18.16 -2.82
N GLY A 364 -17.12 19.33 -3.28
CA GLY A 364 -18.55 19.59 -3.43
C GLY A 364 -19.24 18.58 -4.33
N ALA A 365 -18.62 18.27 -5.48
CA ALA A 365 -19.12 17.25 -6.41
C ALA A 365 -19.06 15.83 -5.82
N LEU A 366 -17.96 15.47 -5.16
CA LEU A 366 -17.77 14.17 -4.52
C LEU A 366 -18.80 13.95 -3.40
N ARG A 367 -19.04 14.97 -2.56
CA ARG A 367 -20.01 14.97 -1.46
C ARG A 367 -21.44 14.87 -1.97
N LYS A 368 -21.78 15.53 -3.08
CA LYS A 368 -23.08 15.36 -3.74
C LYS A 368 -23.27 13.91 -4.21
N SER A 369 -22.27 13.34 -4.89
CA SER A 369 -22.31 11.96 -5.37
C SER A 369 -22.39 10.94 -4.23
N TYR A 370 -21.65 11.17 -3.14
CA TYR A 370 -21.67 10.31 -1.97
C TYR A 370 -23.02 10.35 -1.23
N LYS A 371 -23.65 11.53 -1.09
CA LYS A 371 -25.01 11.64 -0.54
C LYS A 371 -26.05 10.89 -1.37
N GLU A 372 -25.92 10.91 -2.70
CA GLU A 372 -26.80 10.12 -3.59
C GLU A 372 -26.59 8.62 -3.41
N LEU A 373 -25.32 8.19 -3.30
CA LEU A 373 -24.96 6.80 -3.01
C LEU A 373 -25.58 6.34 -1.69
N CYS A 374 -25.45 7.11 -0.61
CA CYS A 374 -26.05 6.79 0.69
C CYS A 374 -27.58 6.66 0.59
N ARG A 375 -28.25 7.62 -0.07
CA ARG A 375 -29.72 7.59 -0.25
C ARG A 375 -30.16 6.35 -1.03
N THR A 376 -29.44 6.01 -2.10
CA THR A 376 -29.70 4.81 -2.89
C THR A 376 -29.61 3.55 -2.01
N LEU A 377 -28.49 3.36 -1.30
CA LEU A 377 -28.27 2.17 -0.47
C LEU A 377 -29.25 2.08 0.72
N GLN A 378 -29.62 3.20 1.32
CA GLN A 378 -30.61 3.25 2.40
C GLN A 378 -32.03 2.94 1.90
N GLY A 379 -32.39 3.38 0.69
CA GLY A 379 -33.69 3.11 0.08
C GLY A 379 -33.93 1.64 -0.23
N LEU A 380 -32.88 0.88 -0.54
CA LEU A 380 -32.95 -0.57 -0.82
C LEU A 380 -33.46 -1.39 0.38
N ASN A 381 -33.31 -0.88 1.61
CA ASN A 381 -33.74 -1.57 2.83
C ASN A 381 -35.27 -1.72 2.94
N SER A 382 -36.05 -0.92 2.21
CA SER A 382 -37.49 -0.81 2.41
C SER A 382 -38.34 -1.72 1.51
N ALA A 383 -37.78 -2.30 0.44
CA ALA A 383 -38.58 -2.87 -0.64
C ALA A 383 -38.72 -4.41 -0.64
N THR A 384 -37.71 -5.18 -0.23
CA THR A 384 -37.67 -6.65 -0.48
C THR A 384 -37.26 -7.53 0.70
N GLY A 385 -37.09 -6.97 1.90
CA GLY A 385 -36.65 -7.72 3.09
C GLY A 385 -35.20 -8.21 3.06
N SER A 386 -34.49 -8.03 1.93
CA SER A 386 -33.05 -8.24 1.79
C SER A 386 -32.36 -6.88 1.66
N SER A 387 -31.30 -6.66 2.44
CA SER A 387 -30.55 -5.40 2.47
C SER A 387 -29.08 -5.62 2.11
N PRO A 388 -28.36 -4.56 1.69
CA PRO A 388 -26.90 -4.61 1.62
C PRO A 388 -26.30 -5.11 2.93
N SER A 389 -25.29 -5.98 2.84
CA SER A 389 -24.62 -6.48 4.04
C SER A 389 -23.84 -5.35 4.73
N ARG A 390 -23.59 -5.51 6.04
CA ARG A 390 -22.77 -4.57 6.80
C ARG A 390 -21.39 -4.38 6.16
N PHE A 391 -20.77 -5.47 5.71
CA PHE A 391 -19.49 -5.46 4.99
C PHE A 391 -19.56 -4.59 3.73
N GLN A 392 -20.60 -4.75 2.91
CA GLN A 392 -20.78 -3.96 1.69
C GLN A 392 -20.86 -2.47 1.98
N ILE A 393 -21.65 -2.09 2.99
CA ILE A 393 -21.78 -0.69 3.41
C ILE A 393 -20.44 -0.15 3.92
N GLN A 394 -19.74 -0.89 4.79
CA GLN A 394 -18.45 -0.47 5.33
C GLN A 394 -17.39 -0.28 4.23
N VAL A 395 -17.30 -1.19 3.24
CA VAL A 395 -16.32 -1.07 2.15
C VAL A 395 -16.62 0.14 1.26
N VAL A 396 -17.88 0.35 0.88
CA VAL A 396 -18.26 1.51 0.08
C VAL A 396 -17.97 2.81 0.83
N ASP A 397 -18.29 2.85 2.12
CA ASP A 397 -18.04 3.99 2.99
C ASP A 397 -16.54 4.29 3.10
N PHE A 398 -15.73 3.24 3.31
CA PHE A 398 -14.28 3.30 3.38
C PHE A 398 -13.68 3.88 2.08
N ILE A 399 -14.12 3.37 0.92
CA ILE A 399 -13.67 3.84 -0.38
C ILE A 399 -13.95 5.34 -0.49
N MET A 400 -15.16 5.80 -0.22
CA MET A 400 -15.51 7.22 -0.37
C MET A 400 -14.70 8.14 0.57
N HIS A 401 -14.52 7.76 1.84
CA HIS A 401 -13.69 8.52 2.78
C HIS A 401 -12.22 8.55 2.38
N ARG A 402 -11.71 7.49 1.74
CA ARG A 402 -10.35 7.47 1.19
C ARG A 402 -10.12 8.53 0.10
N TYR A 403 -11.14 8.83 -0.71
CA TYR A 403 -11.06 9.94 -1.70
C TYR A 403 -11.11 11.31 -1.03
N PHE A 404 -12.00 11.51 -0.05
CA PHE A 404 -12.02 12.77 0.73
C PHE A 404 -10.68 13.02 1.40
N LEU A 405 -10.11 11.98 2.03
CA LEU A 405 -8.81 12.05 2.66
C LEU A 405 -7.72 12.43 1.64
N ALA A 406 -7.63 11.71 0.51
CA ALA A 406 -6.63 11.94 -0.52
C ALA A 406 -6.68 13.37 -1.08
N LEU A 407 -7.89 13.88 -1.34
CA LEU A 407 -8.13 15.18 -1.94
C LEU A 407 -7.64 16.33 -1.04
N HIS A 408 -7.76 16.17 0.28
CA HIS A 408 -7.45 17.24 1.24
C HIS A 408 -6.08 17.12 1.92
N ILE A 409 -5.39 15.97 1.86
CA ILE A 409 -4.04 15.79 2.41
C ILE A 409 -3.03 16.88 1.98
N PRO A 410 -2.97 17.31 0.70
CA PRO A 410 -2.03 18.36 0.28
C PRO A 410 -2.22 19.68 1.03
N PHE A 411 -3.41 19.93 1.57
CA PHE A 411 -3.78 21.11 2.34
C PHE A 411 -3.92 20.83 3.84
N PHE A 412 -3.35 19.72 4.33
CA PHE A 412 -3.42 19.32 5.73
C PHE A 412 -2.19 19.73 6.56
N VAL A 413 -1.00 19.68 5.97
CA VAL A 413 0.28 20.02 6.64
C VAL A 413 0.69 21.50 6.47
N PRO A 414 0.50 22.15 5.31
CA PRO A 414 0.68 23.61 5.17
C PRO A 414 -0.15 24.52 6.12
N PRO A 415 -1.32 24.14 6.67
CA PRO A 415 -2.14 24.96 7.57
C PRO A 415 -1.60 25.16 8.99
N LEU A 416 -0.41 24.68 9.35
CA LEU A 416 0.18 25.04 10.65
C LEU A 416 0.49 26.56 10.76
N ARG A 417 0.12 27.38 9.75
CA ARG A 417 0.25 28.85 9.72
C ARG A 417 -0.90 29.62 9.03
N GLU A 418 -1.86 28.98 8.35
CA GLU A 418 -2.88 29.67 7.52
C GLU A 418 -4.32 29.19 7.79
N THR A 419 -5.19 30.08 8.25
CA THR A 419 -6.60 29.80 8.56
C THR A 419 -7.45 29.43 7.34
N ALA A 420 -6.98 29.73 6.13
CA ALA A 420 -7.68 29.46 4.86
C ALA A 420 -8.00 27.97 4.64
N TYR A 421 -7.21 27.06 5.22
CA TYR A 421 -7.33 25.61 5.02
C TYR A 421 -8.07 24.89 6.16
N ALA A 422 -8.70 25.62 7.09
CA ALA A 422 -9.41 25.03 8.23
C ALA A 422 -10.49 24.00 7.82
N PHE A 423 -11.14 24.21 6.67
CA PHE A 423 -12.08 23.23 6.10
C PHE A 423 -11.40 21.89 5.78
N SER A 424 -10.27 21.92 5.07
CA SER A 424 -9.50 20.71 4.72
C SER A 424 -9.03 19.95 5.95
N ARG A 425 -8.55 20.67 6.97
CA ARG A 425 -8.17 20.07 8.26
C ARG A 425 -9.32 19.27 8.88
N ASN A 426 -10.52 19.87 8.93
CA ASN A 426 -11.71 19.18 9.43
C ASN A 426 -12.10 17.96 8.57
N VAL A 427 -12.03 18.07 7.24
CA VAL A 427 -12.34 16.95 6.34
C VAL A 427 -11.36 15.80 6.54
N VAL A 428 -10.06 16.09 6.66
CA VAL A 428 -9.03 15.06 6.89
C VAL A 428 -9.24 14.35 8.22
N VAL A 429 -9.53 15.08 9.31
CA VAL A 429 -9.78 14.49 10.63
C VAL A 429 -11.05 13.64 10.63
N ASP A 430 -12.17 14.13 10.05
CA ASP A 430 -13.43 13.38 9.97
C ASP A 430 -13.31 12.13 9.09
N ALA A 431 -12.68 12.26 7.91
CA ALA A 431 -12.45 11.12 7.03
C ALA A 431 -11.53 10.07 7.67
N SER A 432 -10.49 10.51 8.38
CA SER A 432 -9.57 9.62 9.10
C SER A 432 -10.27 8.85 10.22
N LEU A 433 -11.11 9.53 11.01
CA LEU A 433 -11.92 8.91 12.06
C LEU A 433 -12.85 7.82 11.50
N LYS A 434 -13.50 8.09 10.35
CA LYS A 434 -14.40 7.12 9.72
C LYS A 434 -13.67 5.94 9.08
N ILE A 435 -12.53 6.19 8.44
CA ILE A 435 -11.65 5.12 7.93
C ILE A 435 -11.20 4.20 9.06
N TRP A 436 -10.77 4.76 10.19
CA TRP A 436 -10.33 3.98 11.35
C TRP A 436 -11.46 3.15 11.94
N ARG A 437 -12.62 3.76 12.21
CA ARG A 437 -13.79 3.06 12.76
C ARG A 437 -14.35 1.98 11.85
N ALA A 438 -14.13 2.10 10.54
CA ALA A 438 -14.55 1.06 9.59
C ALA A 438 -13.71 -0.23 9.73
N VAL A 439 -12.42 -0.12 10.04
CA VAL A 439 -11.51 -1.27 10.19
C VAL A 439 -11.32 -1.73 11.63
N LEU A 440 -11.74 -0.94 12.61
CA LEU A 440 -11.70 -1.28 14.02
C LEU A 440 -12.99 -0.77 14.68
N LEU A 441 -14.00 -1.63 14.75
CA LEU A 441 -15.22 -1.31 15.47
C LEU A 441 -14.97 -1.50 16.98
N PRO A 442 -15.35 -0.55 17.85
CA PRO A 442 -15.29 -0.80 19.28
C PRO A 442 -16.09 -2.05 19.62
N SER A 443 -15.48 -2.98 20.36
CA SER A 443 -16.13 -4.19 20.85
C SER A 443 -17.34 -3.80 21.69
N SER A 444 -18.52 -3.78 21.08
CA SER A 444 -19.76 -3.82 21.84
C SER A 444 -19.75 -5.16 22.57
N HIS A 445 -19.74 -5.10 23.90
CA HIS A 445 -19.99 -6.25 24.77
C HIS A 445 -21.30 -6.93 24.35
N SER A 446 -21.20 -7.91 23.47
CA SER A 446 -22.26 -8.90 23.24
C SER A 446 -21.56 -10.26 23.28
N ASP A 447 -21.67 -10.88 24.45
CA ASP A 447 -21.37 -12.28 24.69
C ASP A 447 -22.17 -13.14 23.70
N GLU A 448 -21.52 -13.61 22.64
CA GLU A 448 -21.78 -14.90 21.99
C GLU A 448 -20.66 -15.17 20.97
N ILE A 449 -19.61 -15.83 21.47
CA ILE A 449 -18.39 -16.17 20.74
C ILE A 449 -18.70 -17.32 19.77
N SER A 450 -18.84 -16.99 18.50
CA SER A 450 -18.56 -17.91 17.41
C SER A 450 -17.37 -17.34 16.61
N PRO A 451 -16.28 -18.09 16.38
CA PRO A 451 -15.08 -17.60 15.68
C PRO A 451 -15.30 -17.21 14.20
N LEU A 452 -16.53 -17.36 13.71
CA LEU A 452 -17.01 -16.92 12.39
C LEU A 452 -17.69 -15.53 12.40
N ASN A 453 -17.86 -14.89 13.56
CA ASN A 453 -18.56 -13.60 13.73
C ASN A 453 -17.64 -12.37 13.85
N GLY A 454 -16.36 -12.47 13.50
CA GLY A 454 -15.46 -11.31 13.45
C GLY A 454 -15.79 -10.38 12.27
N ASP A 455 -15.49 -9.07 12.41
CA ASP A 455 -15.68 -8.11 11.31
C ASP A 455 -14.71 -8.44 10.15
N ASP A 456 -15.25 -8.78 8.98
CA ASP A 456 -14.46 -9.16 7.81
C ASP A 456 -13.56 -8.04 7.31
N LEU A 457 -13.99 -6.79 7.45
CA LEU A 457 -13.19 -5.66 7.00
C LEU A 457 -11.97 -5.46 7.91
N GLU A 458 -12.16 -5.64 9.23
CA GLU A 458 -11.05 -5.68 10.18
C GLU A 458 -10.07 -6.81 9.83
N ARG A 459 -10.58 -8.02 9.58
CA ARG A 459 -9.75 -9.16 9.18
C ARG A 459 -8.99 -8.89 7.89
N LEU A 460 -9.63 -8.31 6.87
CA LEU A 460 -8.96 -7.93 5.62
C LEU A 460 -7.84 -6.90 5.87
N ALA A 461 -8.05 -5.93 6.76
CA ALA A 461 -7.07 -4.91 7.08
C ALA A 461 -5.88 -5.45 7.90
N ILE A 462 -6.14 -6.39 8.83
CA ILE A 462 -5.11 -7.02 9.67
C ILE A 462 -4.34 -8.11 8.92
N CYS A 463 -5.04 -9.06 8.31
CA CYS A 463 -4.43 -10.24 7.70
C CYS A 463 -3.84 -9.96 6.31
N GLY A 464 -4.46 -9.07 5.54
CA GLY A 464 -4.14 -8.88 4.13
C GLY A 464 -4.08 -7.44 3.66
N SER A 465 -4.60 -7.25 2.44
CA SER A 465 -4.80 -6.03 1.66
C SER A 465 -3.98 -4.78 2.06
N GLN A 466 -3.01 -4.44 1.21
CA GLN A 466 -2.29 -3.16 1.27
C GLN A 466 -3.22 -1.94 1.31
N PHE A 467 -4.35 -1.97 0.58
CA PHE A 467 -5.26 -0.83 0.47
C PHE A 467 -5.88 -0.43 1.81
N PHE A 468 -6.61 -1.37 2.46
CA PHE A 468 -7.22 -1.14 3.76
C PHE A 468 -6.19 -0.84 4.86
N ARG A 469 -5.12 -1.63 4.94
CA ARG A 469 -4.08 -1.46 5.97
C ARG A 469 -3.37 -0.11 5.87
N VAL A 470 -2.89 0.25 4.69
CA VAL A 470 -2.16 1.53 4.49
C VAL A 470 -3.08 2.72 4.74
N SER A 471 -4.31 2.66 4.25
CA SER A 471 -5.27 3.75 4.44
C SER A 471 -5.62 3.93 5.92
N ALA A 472 -5.74 2.85 6.70
CA ALA A 472 -5.94 2.93 8.15
C ALA A 472 -4.72 3.52 8.88
N LEU A 473 -3.50 3.08 8.55
CA LEU A 473 -2.27 3.65 9.11
C LEU A 473 -2.13 5.15 8.76
N GLN A 474 -2.46 5.53 7.52
CA GLN A 474 -2.46 6.92 7.08
C GLN A 474 -3.48 7.76 7.85
N ALA A 475 -4.69 7.25 8.05
CA ALA A 475 -5.72 7.90 8.85
C ALA A 475 -5.26 8.12 10.30
N CYS A 476 -4.69 7.10 10.94
CA CYS A 476 -4.12 7.23 12.29
C CYS A 476 -3.03 8.32 12.33
N PHE A 477 -2.15 8.36 11.33
CA PHE A 477 -1.11 9.36 11.26
C PHE A 477 -1.66 10.79 11.12
N MET A 478 -2.68 11.01 10.30
CA MET A 478 -3.34 12.31 10.19
C MET A 478 -3.98 12.76 11.50
N VAL A 479 -4.62 11.84 12.22
CA VAL A 479 -5.20 12.10 13.56
C VAL A 479 -4.11 12.43 14.58
N ALA A 480 -3.01 11.67 14.58
CA ALA A 480 -1.90 11.92 15.47
C ALA A 480 -1.24 13.29 15.22
N ALA A 481 -1.01 13.65 13.96
CA ALA A 481 -0.46 14.93 13.57
C ALA A 481 -1.35 16.10 14.05
N GLU A 482 -2.67 15.94 13.91
CA GLU A 482 -3.65 16.90 14.43
C GLU A 482 -3.55 17.09 15.95
N LEU A 483 -3.51 15.99 16.70
CA LEU A 483 -3.46 16.03 18.17
C LEU A 483 -2.14 16.62 18.67
N ILE A 484 -1.01 16.21 18.07
CA ILE A 484 0.32 16.74 18.39
C ILE A 484 0.36 18.24 18.12
N PHE A 485 -0.22 18.69 17.01
CA PHE A 485 -0.27 20.11 16.68
C PHE A 485 -1.10 20.91 17.70
N GLN A 486 -2.29 20.44 18.07
CA GLN A 486 -3.12 21.09 19.11
C GLN A 486 -2.35 21.28 20.42
N LEU A 487 -1.61 20.24 20.85
CA LEU A 487 -0.79 20.30 22.07
C LEU A 487 0.40 21.26 21.97
N GLN A 488 0.91 21.52 20.77
CA GLN A 488 2.07 22.39 20.56
C GLN A 488 1.70 23.87 20.40
N GLU A 489 0.52 24.18 19.84
CA GLU A 489 0.07 25.58 19.68
C GLU A 489 -0.59 26.15 20.94
N GLU A 490 -1.22 25.31 21.76
CA GLU A 490 -1.92 25.79 22.95
C GLU A 490 -0.95 26.25 24.05
N ASN A 491 -0.62 27.54 24.03
CA ASN A 491 -0.08 28.26 25.20
C ASN A 491 -1.21 28.75 26.11
N SER A 492 -2.12 27.85 26.51
CA SER A 492 -3.27 28.20 27.35
C SER A 492 -3.02 27.83 28.82
N LEU A 493 -3.68 28.54 29.75
CA LEU A 493 -3.54 28.31 31.21
C LEU A 493 -4.20 26.99 31.67
N SER A 494 -4.97 26.35 30.79
CA SER A 494 -5.69 25.10 31.01
C SER A 494 -5.16 24.03 30.05
N PRO A 495 -5.20 22.73 30.40
CA PRO A 495 -4.86 21.67 29.44
C PRO A 495 -5.72 21.74 28.17
N ALA A 496 -5.09 21.47 27.02
CA ALA A 496 -5.79 21.47 25.74
C ALA A 496 -6.95 20.46 25.75
N PRO A 497 -8.18 20.86 25.35
CA PRO A 497 -9.32 19.96 25.31
C PRO A 497 -9.20 19.01 24.11
N LEU A 498 -8.40 17.95 24.26
CA LEU A 498 -8.25 16.92 23.25
C LEU A 498 -9.52 16.09 23.12
N ARG A 499 -9.90 15.82 21.86
CA ARG A 499 -11.05 14.96 21.54
C ARG A 499 -10.79 13.50 21.95
N PRO A 500 -11.60 12.92 22.86
CA PRO A 500 -11.37 11.54 23.34
C PRO A 500 -11.46 10.48 22.25
N ASP A 501 -12.29 10.71 21.23
CA ASP A 501 -12.47 9.79 20.13
C ASP A 501 -11.33 9.81 19.10
N LEU A 502 -10.51 10.86 19.09
CA LEU A 502 -9.27 10.92 18.32
C LEU A 502 -8.12 10.31 19.11
N LEU A 503 -8.08 10.51 20.43
CA LEU A 503 -7.11 9.86 21.31
C LEU A 503 -7.21 8.33 21.26
N SER A 504 -8.43 7.79 21.26
CA SER A 504 -8.63 6.33 21.17
C SER A 504 -8.01 5.72 19.91
N ILE A 505 -8.04 6.44 18.78
CA ILE A 505 -7.42 5.97 17.53
C ILE A 505 -5.93 5.70 17.72
N VAL A 506 -5.20 6.68 18.28
CA VAL A 506 -3.75 6.58 18.46
C VAL A 506 -3.40 5.47 19.45
N ASN A 507 -4.15 5.40 20.57
CA ASN A 507 -3.96 4.37 21.59
C ASN A 507 -4.20 2.96 21.03
N ASP A 508 -5.27 2.78 20.24
CA ASP A 508 -5.62 1.50 19.64
C ASP A 508 -4.63 1.09 18.53
N ALA A 509 -4.00 2.07 17.87
CA ALA A 509 -3.13 1.82 16.72
C ALA A 509 -1.86 1.04 17.04
N VAL A 510 -1.31 1.19 18.25
CA VAL A 510 -0.14 0.41 18.69
C VAL A 510 -0.50 -1.09 18.72
N ASN A 511 -1.62 -1.43 19.36
CA ASN A 511 -2.08 -2.82 19.46
C ASN A 511 -2.52 -3.36 18.08
N TRP A 512 -3.27 -2.57 17.32
CA TRP A 512 -3.74 -2.98 15.99
C TRP A 512 -2.57 -3.23 15.01
N SER A 513 -1.57 -2.37 15.00
CA SER A 513 -0.37 -2.56 14.16
C SER A 513 0.48 -3.75 14.63
N PHE A 514 0.50 -4.06 15.93
CA PHE A 514 1.13 -5.28 16.44
C PHE A 514 0.37 -6.53 15.99
N ARG A 515 -0.96 -6.53 16.03
CA ARG A 515 -1.81 -7.62 15.50
C ARG A 515 -1.54 -7.86 14.01
N CYS A 516 -1.25 -6.83 13.23
CA CYS A 516 -0.82 -7.00 11.83
C CYS A 516 0.50 -7.79 11.73
N VAL A 517 1.47 -7.50 12.61
CA VAL A 517 2.72 -8.28 12.71
C VAL A 517 2.40 -9.72 13.12
N GLU A 518 1.60 -9.93 14.16
CA GLU A 518 1.12 -11.26 14.60
C GLU A 518 0.27 -12.02 13.59
N ALA A 519 -0.29 -11.31 12.59
CA ALA A 519 -1.05 -11.91 11.50
C ALA A 519 -0.22 -12.20 10.26
N GLY A 520 0.94 -11.55 10.05
CA GLY A 520 1.85 -11.93 8.95
C GLY A 520 2.75 -10.82 8.43
N GLU A 521 2.52 -9.58 8.85
CA GLU A 521 3.33 -8.46 8.40
C GLU A 521 4.76 -8.63 8.88
N THR A 522 5.70 -8.49 7.94
CA THR A 522 7.15 -8.64 8.21
C THR A 522 7.84 -7.28 8.23
N ASN A 523 7.18 -6.23 7.73
CA ASN A 523 7.63 -4.86 7.85
C ASN A 523 7.16 -4.24 9.17
N ILE A 524 8.05 -4.24 10.15
CA ILE A 524 7.75 -3.75 11.50
C ILE A 524 7.75 -2.22 11.62
N LYS A 525 8.21 -1.49 10.58
CA LYS A 525 8.37 -0.03 10.64
C LYS A 525 7.05 0.68 10.98
N GLY A 526 5.95 0.20 10.42
CA GLY A 526 4.62 0.77 10.70
C GLY A 526 4.25 0.67 12.18
N HIS A 527 4.53 -0.47 12.82
CA HIS A 527 4.27 -0.65 14.26
C HIS A 527 5.19 0.23 15.12
N LEU A 528 6.49 0.24 14.84
CA LEU A 528 7.46 1.07 15.59
C LEU A 528 7.13 2.56 15.50
N PHE A 529 6.66 3.00 14.32
CA PHE A 529 6.19 4.36 14.14
C PHE A 529 4.97 4.68 15.02
N MET A 530 4.01 3.76 15.13
CA MET A 530 2.87 3.95 16.04
C MET A 530 3.30 4.00 17.51
N CYS A 531 4.27 3.18 17.94
CA CYS A 531 4.84 3.27 19.28
C CYS A 531 5.49 4.64 19.56
N LEU A 532 6.20 5.20 18.57
CA LEU A 532 6.79 6.54 18.69
C LEU A 532 5.73 7.63 18.83
N VAL A 533 4.70 7.57 17.98
CA VAL A 533 3.61 8.54 17.97
C VAL A 533 2.86 8.52 19.30
N ASP A 534 2.53 7.34 19.81
CA ASP A 534 1.85 7.16 21.09
C ASP A 534 2.68 7.70 22.27
N ALA A 535 3.96 7.29 22.37
CA ALA A 535 4.85 7.76 23.41
C ALA A 535 5.09 9.28 23.37
N ARG A 536 5.10 9.85 22.16
CA ARG A 536 5.19 11.30 22.00
C ARG A 536 3.95 12.00 22.52
N LEU A 537 2.78 11.51 22.13
CA LEU A 537 1.50 12.08 22.49
C LEU A 537 1.33 12.06 24.03
N ASP A 538 1.62 10.92 24.67
CA ASP A 538 1.62 10.80 26.14
C ASP A 538 2.61 11.78 26.80
N GLY A 539 3.83 11.92 26.27
CA GLY A 539 4.81 12.86 26.79
C GLY A 539 4.38 14.32 26.67
N LEU A 540 3.76 14.71 25.55
CA LEU A 540 3.20 16.05 25.36
C LEU A 540 2.02 16.31 26.30
N ILE A 541 1.11 15.35 26.48
CA ILE A 541 -0.03 15.45 27.41
C ILE A 541 0.46 15.64 28.85
N ARG A 542 1.54 14.94 29.24
CA ARG A 542 2.14 15.04 30.58
C ARG A 542 3.03 16.27 30.76
N GLY A 543 3.38 16.97 29.68
CA GLY A 543 4.29 18.12 29.72
C GLY A 543 5.72 17.76 30.18
N VAL A 544 6.20 16.55 29.87
CA VAL A 544 7.54 16.12 30.30
C VAL A 544 8.65 16.91 29.61
N GLY A 545 9.80 17.03 30.26
CA GLY A 545 10.97 17.72 29.70
C GLY A 545 11.52 17.02 28.45
N LYS A 546 12.26 17.75 27.60
CA LYS A 546 12.81 17.22 26.33
C LYS A 546 13.64 15.95 26.50
N ASP A 547 14.46 15.89 27.57
CA ASP A 547 15.32 14.74 27.84
C ASP A 547 14.51 13.51 28.29
N GLU A 548 13.46 13.73 29.08
CA GLU A 548 12.54 12.68 29.53
C GLU A 548 11.69 12.16 28.35
N LEU A 549 11.21 13.06 27.48
CA LEU A 549 10.52 12.71 26.25
C LEU A 549 11.40 11.83 25.36
N LEU A 550 12.64 12.25 25.10
CA LEU A 550 13.58 11.48 24.28
C LEU A 550 13.83 10.07 24.87
N ALA A 551 13.98 9.97 26.20
CA ALA A 551 14.13 8.69 26.87
C ALA A 551 12.89 7.80 26.72
N SER A 552 11.69 8.36 26.82
CA SER A 552 10.43 7.62 26.62
C SER A 552 10.25 7.16 25.17
N LEU A 553 10.61 7.98 24.18
CA LEU A 553 10.57 7.60 22.76
C LEU A 553 11.51 6.43 22.47
N ILE A 554 12.74 6.48 22.98
CA ILE A 554 13.71 5.38 22.81
C ILE A 554 13.17 4.09 23.42
N ARG A 555 12.67 4.14 24.66
CA ARG A 555 12.07 2.97 25.34
C ARG A 555 10.88 2.39 24.57
N ALA A 556 10.01 3.23 24.01
CA ALA A 556 8.85 2.79 23.25
C ALA A 556 9.26 2.00 22.00
N VAL A 557 10.27 2.47 21.26
CA VAL A 557 10.80 1.75 20.09
C VAL A 557 11.52 0.47 20.50
N GLU A 558 12.33 0.50 21.56
CA GLU A 558 13.04 -0.69 22.04
C GLU A 558 12.06 -1.80 22.42
N ASN A 559 11.02 -1.48 23.19
CA ASN A 559 9.96 -2.43 23.56
C ASN A 559 9.19 -2.94 22.34
N GLY A 560 8.77 -2.04 21.44
CA GLY A 560 8.06 -2.42 20.22
C GLY A 560 8.91 -3.32 19.31
N GLN A 561 10.21 -3.04 19.22
CA GLN A 561 11.17 -3.84 18.46
C GLN A 561 11.36 -5.22 19.09
N GLU A 562 11.54 -5.30 20.40
CA GLU A 562 11.71 -6.58 21.11
C GLU A 562 10.48 -7.49 20.94
N ASN A 563 9.27 -6.92 21.08
CA ASN A 563 8.02 -7.64 20.85
C ASN A 563 7.92 -8.16 19.41
N CYS A 564 8.22 -7.32 18.42
CA CYS A 564 8.21 -7.73 17.02
C CYS A 564 9.28 -8.79 16.72
N LEU A 565 10.46 -8.64 17.30
CA LEU A 565 11.57 -9.56 17.11
C LEU A 565 11.17 -10.97 17.56
N ARG A 566 10.54 -11.10 18.75
CA ARG A 566 10.04 -12.38 19.26
C ARG A 566 9.07 -13.06 18.28
N VAL A 567 8.10 -12.31 17.76
CA VAL A 567 7.11 -12.84 16.79
C VAL A 567 7.78 -13.29 15.48
N LEU A 568 8.75 -12.51 14.98
CA LEU A 568 9.49 -12.87 13.76
C LEU A 568 10.39 -14.10 13.97
N GLU A 569 10.98 -14.27 15.15
CA GLU A 569 11.80 -15.44 15.50
C GLU A 569 10.97 -16.72 15.57
N GLU A 570 9.82 -16.66 16.27
CA GLU A 570 8.89 -17.79 16.37
C GLU A 570 8.48 -18.28 14.98
N ARG A 571 8.10 -17.37 14.08
CA ARG A 571 7.72 -17.73 12.70
C ARG A 571 8.86 -18.25 11.84
N ALA A 572 10.02 -17.63 11.94
CA ALA A 572 11.19 -18.11 11.20
C ALA A 572 11.55 -19.54 11.62
N ALA A 573 11.36 -19.89 12.90
CA ALA A 573 11.56 -21.22 13.44
C ALA A 573 10.47 -22.23 12.98
N GLU A 574 9.20 -21.81 12.94
CA GLU A 574 8.10 -22.62 12.38
C GLU A 574 8.36 -23.03 10.92
N GLY A 575 9.00 -22.16 10.13
CA GLY A 575 9.41 -22.49 8.76
C GLY A 575 10.62 -23.42 8.65
N GLN A 576 11.44 -23.56 9.70
CA GLN A 576 12.65 -24.40 9.71
C GLN A 576 12.41 -25.83 10.19
N THR A 577 11.31 -26.11 10.91
CA THR A 577 10.97 -27.48 11.36
C THR A 577 10.64 -28.44 10.20
N GLY A 578 10.50 -27.93 8.97
CA GLY A 578 10.42 -28.72 7.73
C GLY A 578 11.69 -28.73 6.86
N ALA A 579 12.70 -27.89 7.15
CA ALA A 579 13.93 -27.79 6.37
C ALA A 579 15.09 -27.33 7.27
N ARG A 580 15.83 -28.29 7.82
CA ARG A 580 17.08 -28.03 8.54
C ARG A 580 18.18 -27.74 7.52
N VAL A 581 18.40 -26.46 7.22
CA VAL A 581 19.62 -25.99 6.56
C VAL A 581 20.27 -24.94 7.48
N ASP A 582 21.46 -25.27 7.97
CA ASP A 582 22.31 -24.38 8.76
C ASP A 582 22.61 -23.09 7.97
N LEU A 583 21.92 -22.01 8.31
CA LEU A 583 22.18 -20.67 7.76
C LEU A 583 22.80 -19.73 8.81
N PHE A 584 23.58 -20.28 9.74
CA PHE A 584 24.41 -19.48 10.66
C PHE A 584 25.89 -19.43 10.27
N SER A 585 26.26 -19.94 9.10
CA SER A 585 27.64 -19.84 8.62
C SER A 585 27.70 -19.76 7.10
N GLN A 586 27.43 -18.58 6.53
CA GLN A 586 28.12 -18.10 5.32
C GLN A 586 27.74 -16.65 5.04
N THR A 587 28.67 -15.75 5.37
CA THR A 587 28.85 -14.47 4.71
C THR A 587 29.08 -14.70 3.23
N GLY A 588 28.17 -14.22 2.38
CA GLY A 588 28.28 -14.26 0.91
C GLY A 588 27.07 -14.92 0.26
N ILE A 589 25.98 -14.16 0.08
CA ILE A 589 24.90 -14.56 -0.81
C ILE A 589 25.14 -13.78 -2.11
N ASP A 590 25.60 -14.50 -3.14
CA ASP A 590 25.69 -14.00 -4.51
C ASP A 590 24.29 -13.57 -4.99
N THR A 591 24.18 -12.31 -5.41
CA THR A 591 23.07 -11.80 -6.21
C THR A 591 22.94 -12.63 -7.50
N PRO A 592 21.72 -12.94 -7.97
CA PRO A 592 21.55 -13.59 -9.27
C PRO A 592 22.22 -12.77 -10.37
N LYS A 593 23.25 -13.33 -11.02
CA LYS A 593 23.92 -12.73 -12.17
C LYS A 593 22.91 -12.52 -13.29
N GLY A 594 22.58 -11.26 -13.54
CA GLY A 594 21.61 -10.82 -14.56
C GLY A 594 20.81 -9.57 -14.18
N MET A 595 20.82 -9.17 -12.91
CA MET A 595 20.10 -7.97 -12.44
C MET A 595 21.00 -6.72 -12.35
N GLU A 596 22.33 -6.88 -12.38
CA GLU A 596 23.31 -5.80 -12.26
C GLU A 596 23.44 -4.92 -13.52
N ASP A 597 23.11 -5.45 -14.71
CA ASP A 597 23.23 -4.69 -15.97
C ASP A 597 22.09 -3.68 -16.19
N TRP A 598 20.96 -3.82 -15.49
CA TRP A 598 19.82 -2.90 -15.61
C TRP A 598 19.98 -1.62 -14.80
N ASP A 599 20.82 -1.62 -13.76
CA ASP A 599 21.12 -0.43 -12.95
C ASP A 599 21.88 0.66 -13.73
N ILE A 600 22.49 0.30 -14.86
CA ILE A 600 23.30 1.22 -15.67
C ILE A 600 22.42 2.11 -16.58
N MET A 601 21.20 1.67 -16.93
CA MET A 601 20.29 2.44 -17.79
C MET A 601 19.40 3.45 -17.05
N MET A 602 19.43 3.47 -15.71
CA MET A 602 18.64 4.39 -14.88
C MET A 602 19.54 5.51 -14.33
N PRO A 603 19.60 6.69 -14.98
CA PRO A 603 20.36 7.79 -14.42
C PRO A 603 19.65 8.30 -13.16
N ILE A 604 20.38 8.25 -12.05
CA ILE A 604 20.15 8.96 -10.78
C ILE A 604 19.26 8.19 -9.79
N GLY A 605 19.85 7.90 -8.61
CA GLY A 605 19.20 7.33 -7.42
C GLY A 605 18.14 8.22 -6.75
N GLN A 606 17.31 8.89 -7.56
CA GLN A 606 16.05 9.52 -7.16
C GLN A 606 14.87 8.56 -7.34
N PHE A 607 14.99 7.54 -8.19
CA PHE A 607 13.99 6.50 -8.35
C PHE A 607 14.54 5.18 -7.82
N ASN A 608 14.51 5.04 -6.49
CA ASN A 608 14.93 3.82 -5.82
C ASN A 608 13.84 2.76 -5.98
N PHE A 609 13.72 2.10 -7.14
CA PHE A 609 12.67 1.10 -7.41
C PHE A 609 12.77 -0.19 -6.56
N ASP A 610 13.81 -0.34 -5.73
CA ASP A 610 13.83 -1.31 -4.63
C ASP A 610 12.82 -0.93 -3.51
N SER A 611 12.13 0.22 -3.67
CA SER A 611 11.02 0.75 -2.86
C SER A 611 9.68 0.03 -3.09
N GLY A 612 9.67 -1.30 -2.96
CA GLY A 612 8.42 -2.06 -2.86
C GLY A 612 7.63 -1.81 -1.56
N ASP A 613 8.14 -0.94 -0.68
CA ASP A 613 7.51 -0.54 0.58
C ASP A 613 6.69 0.74 0.36
N PRO A 614 5.35 0.67 0.33
CA PRO A 614 4.48 1.84 0.17
C PRO A 614 4.51 2.78 1.38
N MET A 615 5.35 2.49 2.39
CA MET A 615 5.66 3.37 3.51
C MET A 615 6.96 4.14 3.30
N ASN A 616 7.76 3.84 2.26
CA ASN A 616 9.07 4.50 2.10
C ASN A 616 8.95 6.01 1.83
N TRP A 617 7.87 6.47 1.20
CA TRP A 617 7.58 7.90 1.08
C TRP A 617 7.23 8.57 2.41
N TRP A 618 6.91 7.81 3.47
CA TRP A 618 6.76 8.32 4.86
C TRP A 618 8.10 8.54 5.56
N PHE A 619 9.18 7.93 5.07
CA PHE A 619 10.51 8.01 5.67
C PHE A 619 11.48 8.81 4.79
N ASP A 620 10.98 9.55 3.81
CA ASP A 620 11.82 10.41 2.98
C ASP A 620 12.29 11.60 3.84
N ASP A 621 13.59 11.90 3.81
CA ASP A 621 14.24 12.89 4.70
C ASP A 621 13.53 14.26 4.64
N GLU A 622 13.00 14.66 3.47
CA GLU A 622 12.25 15.91 3.29
C GLU A 622 10.89 15.92 4.01
N THR A 623 10.20 14.78 4.14
CA THR A 623 8.93 14.68 4.88
C THR A 623 9.14 14.60 6.39
N MET A 624 10.21 13.92 6.84
CA MET A 624 10.56 13.84 8.26
C MET A 624 11.19 15.14 8.80
N GLU A 625 11.85 15.96 7.97
CA GLU A 625 12.39 17.27 8.38
C GLU A 625 11.30 18.34 8.60
N HIS A 626 10.11 18.16 8.01
CA HIS A 626 8.99 19.11 8.12
C HIS A 626 7.88 18.68 9.08
N LEU A 627 7.85 17.41 9.45
CA LEU A 627 7.09 16.96 10.61
C LEU A 627 7.93 17.33 11.84
N PRO A 628 7.38 18.06 12.83
CA PRO A 628 8.12 18.28 14.05
C PRO A 628 8.29 16.89 14.68
N LEU A 629 9.45 16.24 14.53
CA LEU A 629 9.89 15.05 15.28
C LEU A 629 10.39 15.44 16.67
#